data_AF-A0AAF0LZM8-F1
#
_entry.id   AF-A0AAF0LZM8-F1
#
_cell.length_a   1.000
_cell.length_b   1.000
_cell.length_c   1.000
_cell.angle_alpha   90.00
_cell.angle_beta   90.00
_cell.angle_gamma   90.00
#
_symmetry.space_group_name_H-M   'P 1'
#
loop_
_entity.id
_entity.type
_entity.pdbx_description
1 polymer ?
#
loop_
_entity_poly.entity_id
_entity_poly.type
_entity_poly.pdbx_seq_one_letter_code
_entity_poly.pdbx_strand_id
1 'polypeptide(L)'
;MNDVDARMDRLRKAARYRYQQLVDSEVERGSLDPDEVRAEREEQQLLKAADVAAHARARIAEAERRGVFEGNPYHGKPLPGIDGQHDPDWWIKSKIEREDIRGIAPPALALRTEDAELDDHLDALSVESDVRDVLVDFNARVKEARRQLLGGPPVVTPMRDVEVEVARWRDRREARAAAAASAAAAQAAGTRAHRWWRRRG
;
A
#
# COMPACT_ATOMS: atom_id res chain seq x y z
N MET A 1 -11.26 32.67 9.86
CA MET A 1 -12.13 31.61 10.43
C MET A 1 -13.28 31.44 9.45
N ASN A 2 -13.42 30.31 8.76
CA ASN A 2 -14.47 30.13 7.75
C ASN A 2 -15.85 29.99 8.41
N ASP A 3 -16.90 30.53 7.78
CA ASP A 3 -18.27 30.53 8.31
C ASP A 3 -18.85 29.10 8.48
N VAL A 4 -18.41 28.17 7.63
CA VAL A 4 -18.71 26.74 7.74
C VAL A 4 -18.12 26.14 9.02
N ASP A 5 -16.88 26.48 9.37
CA ASP A 5 -16.23 25.99 10.59
C ASP A 5 -16.94 26.54 11.82
N ALA A 6 -17.35 27.81 11.80
CA ALA A 6 -18.09 28.44 12.89
C ALA A 6 -19.51 27.85 13.08
N ARG A 7 -20.16 27.41 12.00
CA ARG A 7 -21.44 26.68 12.07
C ARG A 7 -21.26 25.26 12.60
N MET A 8 -20.24 24.55 12.12
CA MET A 8 -19.93 23.19 12.57
C MET A 8 -19.49 23.16 14.03
N ASP A 9 -18.75 24.15 14.49
CA ASP A 9 -18.35 24.27 15.89
C ASP A 9 -19.57 24.53 16.81
N ARG A 10 -20.50 25.40 16.39
CA ARG A 10 -21.79 25.60 17.08
C ARG A 10 -22.62 24.31 17.17
N LEU A 11 -22.68 23.53 16.09
CA LEU A 11 -23.38 22.24 16.08
C LEU A 11 -22.72 21.21 17.00
N ARG A 12 -21.38 21.12 16.99
CA ARG A 12 -20.63 20.24 17.89
C ARG A 12 -20.83 20.63 19.35
N LYS A 13 -20.82 21.94 19.66
CA LYS A 13 -21.08 22.46 21.00
C LYS A 13 -22.51 22.15 21.46
N ALA A 14 -23.50 22.32 20.60
CA ALA A 14 -24.89 21.97 20.89
C ALA A 14 -25.09 20.46 21.09
N ALA A 15 -24.43 19.61 20.29
CA ALA A 15 -24.49 18.17 20.43
C ALA A 15 -23.86 17.70 21.77
N ARG A 16 -22.70 18.25 22.14
CA ARG A 16 -22.06 17.97 23.44
C ARG A 16 -22.95 18.39 24.61
N TYR A 17 -23.59 19.55 24.51
CA TYR A 17 -24.51 20.03 25.54
C TYR A 17 -25.74 19.12 25.69
N ARG A 18 -26.35 18.69 24.58
CA ARG A 18 -27.49 17.74 24.62
C ARG A 18 -27.10 16.38 25.21
N TYR A 19 -25.93 15.88 24.85
CA TYR A 19 -25.42 14.63 25.40
C TYR A 19 -25.16 14.75 26.90
N GLN A 20 -24.57 15.86 27.36
CA GLN A 20 -24.35 16.12 28.78
C GLN A 20 -25.68 16.13 29.56
N GLN A 21 -26.69 16.83 29.05
CA GLN A 21 -28.02 16.86 29.66
C GLN A 21 -28.69 15.48 29.71
N LEU A 22 -28.47 14.65 28.68
CA LEU A 22 -28.97 13.28 28.67
C LEU A 22 -28.30 12.46 29.76
N VAL A 23 -26.97 12.49 29.86
CA VAL A 23 -26.21 11.80 30.92
C VAL A 23 -26.66 12.25 32.31
N ASP A 24 -26.81 13.56 32.53
CA ASP A 24 -27.28 14.10 33.82
C ASP A 24 -28.70 13.59 34.14
N SER A 25 -29.59 13.53 33.14
CA SER A 25 -30.95 13.01 33.33
C SER A 25 -31.04 11.50 33.57
N GLU A 26 -30.08 10.72 33.05
CA GLU A 26 -29.97 9.27 33.28
C GLU A 26 -29.40 9.00 34.69
N VAL A 27 -28.45 9.82 35.14
CA VAL A 27 -27.96 9.80 36.53
C VAL A 27 -29.07 10.14 37.52
N GLU A 28 -29.87 11.18 37.25
CA GLU A 28 -31.04 11.52 38.08
C GLU A 28 -32.12 10.42 38.08
N ARG A 29 -32.29 9.71 36.96
CA ARG A 29 -33.18 8.54 36.86
C ARG A 29 -32.62 7.28 37.50
N GLY A 30 -31.36 7.31 37.97
CA GLY A 30 -30.66 6.19 38.59
C GLY A 30 -30.30 5.06 37.62
N SER A 31 -30.37 5.30 36.30
CA SER A 31 -29.95 4.35 35.27
C SER A 31 -28.45 4.36 35.01
N LEU A 32 -27.76 5.44 35.41
CA LEU A 32 -26.30 5.54 35.44
C LEU A 32 -25.83 5.85 36.86
N ASP A 33 -24.76 5.18 37.29
CA ASP A 33 -24.09 5.49 38.56
C ASP A 33 -23.27 6.79 38.43
N PRO A 34 -23.51 7.80 39.28
CA PRO A 34 -22.71 9.03 39.30
C PRO A 34 -21.20 8.80 39.44
N ASP A 35 -20.78 7.77 40.18
CA ASP A 35 -19.38 7.48 40.45
C ASP A 35 -18.70 6.83 39.23
N GLU A 36 -19.40 5.98 38.49
CA GLU A 36 -18.92 5.42 37.21
C GLU A 36 -18.78 6.51 36.14
N VAL A 37 -19.78 7.40 36.02
CA VAL A 37 -19.73 8.53 35.08
C VAL A 37 -18.57 9.49 35.39
N ARG A 38 -18.24 9.66 36.69
CA ARG A 38 -17.08 10.46 37.12
C ARG A 38 -15.76 9.77 36.74
N ALA A 39 -15.65 8.47 36.99
CA ALA A 39 -14.46 7.68 36.65
C ALA A 39 -14.19 7.66 35.13
N GLU A 40 -15.22 7.47 34.30
CA GLU A 40 -15.08 7.53 32.83
C GLU A 40 -14.61 8.90 32.35
N ARG A 41 -15.10 9.99 32.97
CA ARG A 41 -14.67 11.36 32.62
C ARG A 41 -13.21 11.60 32.97
N GLU A 42 -12.76 11.10 34.12
CA GLU A 42 -11.37 11.19 34.56
C GLU A 42 -10.46 10.40 33.60
N GLU A 43 -10.84 9.17 33.25
CA GLU A 43 -10.13 8.34 32.25
C GLU A 43 -10.05 9.05 30.88
N GLN A 44 -11.17 9.59 30.40
CA GLN A 44 -11.22 10.35 29.15
C GLN A 44 -10.37 11.64 29.18
N GLN A 45 -10.21 12.27 30.35
CA GLN A 45 -9.37 13.45 30.53
C GLN A 45 -7.89 13.11 30.50
N LEU A 46 -7.48 11.99 31.11
CA LEU A 46 -6.12 11.47 31.01
C LEU A 46 -5.74 11.22 29.54
N LEU A 47 -6.67 10.68 28.75
CA LEU A 47 -6.45 10.40 27.32
C LEU A 47 -6.30 11.65 26.43
N LYS A 48 -6.71 12.87 26.86
CA LYS A 48 -6.99 13.98 25.91
C LYS A 48 -5.94 15.07 25.71
N ALA A 49 -4.95 15.32 26.58
CA ALA A 49 -3.97 16.37 26.25
C ALA A 49 -2.65 16.37 27.04
N ALA A 50 -2.66 16.06 28.33
CA ALA A 50 -1.47 16.20 29.19
C ALA A 50 -0.74 14.88 29.45
N ASP A 51 -1.44 13.75 29.35
CA ASP A 51 -0.92 12.46 29.81
C ASP A 51 -0.41 11.56 28.67
N VAL A 52 -0.63 11.92 27.39
CA VAL A 52 -0.14 11.09 26.28
C VAL A 52 1.39 10.99 26.30
N ALA A 53 2.08 12.11 26.58
CA ALA A 53 3.53 12.12 26.65
C ALA A 53 4.06 11.39 27.89
N ALA A 54 3.41 11.54 29.05
CA ALA A 54 3.81 10.86 30.28
C ALA A 54 3.52 9.36 30.21
N HIS A 55 2.35 8.97 29.71
CA HIS A 55 2.00 7.58 29.40
C HIS A 55 2.97 6.96 28.39
N ALA A 56 3.27 7.64 27.28
CA ALA A 56 4.23 7.16 26.30
C ALA A 56 5.62 6.93 26.92
N ARG A 57 6.12 7.89 27.73
CA ARG A 57 7.38 7.73 28.46
C ARG A 57 7.36 6.55 29.43
N ALA A 58 6.26 6.37 30.17
CA ALA A 58 6.11 5.24 31.09
C ALA A 58 6.14 3.89 30.35
N ARG A 59 5.47 3.79 29.19
CA ARG A 59 5.49 2.60 28.33
C ARG A 59 6.88 2.33 27.72
N ILE A 60 7.59 3.36 27.29
CA ILE A 60 8.96 3.24 26.79
C ILE A 60 9.89 2.69 27.90
N ALA A 61 9.83 3.27 29.10
CA ALA A 61 10.65 2.83 30.22
C ALA A 61 10.32 1.38 30.66
N GLU A 62 9.06 0.96 30.56
CA GLU A 62 8.66 -0.43 30.78
C GLU A 62 9.24 -1.37 29.71
N ALA A 63 9.19 -0.98 28.43
CA ALA A 63 9.75 -1.75 27.32
C ALA A 63 11.28 -1.87 27.40
N GLU A 64 11.98 -0.81 27.82
CA GLU A 64 13.42 -0.83 28.10
C GLU A 64 13.77 -1.83 29.19
N ARG A 65 13.07 -1.81 30.33
CA ARG A 65 13.28 -2.80 31.41
C ARG A 65 13.08 -4.24 30.97
N ARG A 66 12.19 -4.47 30.00
CA ARG A 66 11.91 -5.77 29.40
C ARG A 66 12.91 -6.18 28.32
N GLY A 67 13.86 -5.32 27.96
CA GLY A 67 14.84 -5.58 26.92
C GLY A 67 14.24 -5.65 25.51
N VAL A 68 13.08 -5.03 25.27
CA VAL A 68 12.39 -5.09 23.96
C VAL A 68 13.25 -4.48 22.84
N PHE A 69 14.16 -3.57 23.18
CA PHE A 69 15.06 -2.90 22.25
C PHE A 69 16.45 -3.56 22.15
N GLU A 70 16.70 -4.65 22.89
CA GLU A 70 17.96 -5.39 22.81
C GLU A 70 18.14 -6.02 21.42
N GLY A 71 19.35 -5.92 20.87
CA GLY A 71 19.65 -6.41 19.52
C GLY A 71 19.28 -5.44 18.39
N ASN A 72 18.91 -4.19 18.69
CA ASN A 72 18.74 -3.16 17.67
C ASN A 72 20.11 -2.90 16.96
N PRO A 73 20.22 -3.16 15.64
CA PRO A 73 21.48 -3.00 14.88
C PRO A 73 22.08 -1.59 14.94
N TYR A 74 21.20 -0.59 15.13
CA TYR A 74 21.52 0.84 15.13
C TYR A 74 21.46 1.47 16.51
N HIS A 75 21.44 0.69 17.60
CA HIS A 75 21.47 1.23 18.95
C HIS A 75 22.71 2.11 19.16
N GLY A 76 22.50 3.41 19.45
CA GLY A 76 23.57 4.39 19.65
C GLY A 76 24.38 4.75 18.39
N LYS A 77 24.01 4.23 17.21
CA LYS A 77 24.68 4.54 15.94
C LYS A 77 23.84 5.54 15.14
N PRO A 78 24.46 6.39 14.31
CA PRO A 78 23.71 7.19 13.36
C PRO A 78 22.90 6.27 12.43
N LEU A 79 21.70 6.72 12.07
CA LEU A 79 20.86 6.04 11.10
C LEU A 79 21.51 6.15 9.71
N PRO A 80 21.63 5.04 8.96
CA PRO A 80 22.21 5.07 7.62
C PRO A 80 21.31 5.86 6.67
N GLY A 81 21.89 6.61 5.74
CA GLY A 81 21.16 7.36 4.72
C GLY A 81 20.60 8.72 5.17
N ILE A 82 20.92 9.17 6.40
CA ILE A 82 20.61 10.52 6.88
C ILE A 82 21.92 11.28 7.03
N ASP A 83 22.29 12.03 6.00
CA ASP A 83 23.48 12.90 5.95
C ASP A 83 23.21 14.34 6.42
N GLY A 84 21.98 14.61 6.87
CA GLY A 84 21.55 15.93 7.36
C GLY A 84 20.76 16.74 6.34
N GLN A 85 20.55 16.25 5.11
CA GLN A 85 19.55 16.80 4.22
C GLN A 85 18.16 16.44 4.77
N HIS A 86 17.43 17.43 5.30
CA HIS A 86 16.17 17.23 6.03
C HIS A 86 15.03 16.82 5.09
N ASP A 87 14.97 15.53 4.75
CA ASP A 87 13.77 14.92 4.20
C ASP A 87 12.90 14.42 5.36
N PRO A 88 11.80 15.09 5.71
CA PRO A 88 10.92 14.66 6.80
C PRO A 88 10.31 13.26 6.57
N ASP A 89 10.28 12.80 5.31
CA ASP A 89 9.70 11.52 4.91
C ASP A 89 10.76 10.41 4.74
N TRP A 90 12.01 10.63 5.16
CA TRP A 90 13.13 9.68 5.00
C TRP A 90 12.78 8.28 5.53
N TRP A 91 12.09 8.21 6.66
CA TRP A 91 11.72 6.97 7.33
C TRP A 91 10.57 6.26 6.61
N ILE A 92 9.66 7.02 5.99
CA ILE A 92 8.56 6.50 5.18
C ILE A 92 9.16 5.84 3.94
N LYS A 93 10.06 6.54 3.23
CA LYS A 93 10.76 6.01 2.06
C LYS A 93 11.55 4.75 2.40
N SER A 94 12.32 4.79 3.50
CA SER A 94 13.09 3.63 3.98
C SER A 94 12.19 2.44 4.32
N LYS A 95 10.99 2.69 4.88
CA LYS A 95 10.04 1.62 5.20
C LYS A 95 9.39 1.03 3.97
N ILE A 96 8.98 1.88 3.01
CA ILE A 96 8.44 1.46 1.72
C ILE A 96 9.44 0.55 1.00
N GLU A 97 10.71 0.95 0.96
CA GLU A 97 11.78 0.18 0.32
C GLU A 97 12.04 -1.15 1.06
N ARG A 98 12.17 -1.11 2.39
CA ARG A 98 12.46 -2.31 3.20
C ARG A 98 11.35 -3.36 3.16
N GLU A 99 10.09 -2.93 3.12
CA GLU A 99 8.92 -3.81 3.16
C GLU A 99 8.31 -4.06 1.77
N ASP A 100 8.96 -3.58 0.70
CA ASP A 100 8.47 -3.62 -0.69
C ASP A 100 6.99 -3.21 -0.80
N ILE A 101 6.64 -2.10 -0.15
CA ILE A 101 5.25 -1.66 -0.06
C ILE A 101 4.79 -1.11 -1.42
N ARG A 102 3.88 -1.84 -2.07
CA ARG A 102 3.31 -1.48 -3.39
C ARG A 102 1.90 -0.90 -3.27
N GLY A 103 1.43 -0.21 -4.30
CA GLY A 103 0.04 0.26 -4.43
C GLY A 103 -0.31 1.57 -3.69
N ILE A 104 0.67 2.27 -3.11
CA ILE A 104 0.47 3.56 -2.42
C ILE A 104 0.79 4.75 -3.35
N ALA A 105 1.34 4.48 -4.54
CA ALA A 105 1.72 5.53 -5.48
C ALA A 105 0.49 6.32 -5.99
N PRO A 106 0.63 7.64 -6.20
CA PRO A 106 -0.39 8.42 -6.90
C PRO A 106 -0.76 7.77 -8.24
N PRO A 107 -2.02 7.88 -8.70
CA PRO A 107 -2.49 7.18 -9.91
C PRO A 107 -1.61 7.40 -11.15
N ALA A 108 -1.08 8.62 -11.34
CA ALA A 108 -0.19 8.94 -12.45
C ALA A 108 1.14 8.15 -12.43
N LEU A 109 1.69 7.88 -11.25
CA LEU A 109 2.92 7.08 -11.11
C LEU A 109 2.61 5.59 -11.16
N ALA A 110 1.55 5.14 -10.49
CA ALA A 110 1.11 3.75 -10.52
C ALA A 110 0.88 3.27 -11.96
N LEU A 111 0.11 4.03 -12.76
CA LEU A 111 -0.16 3.68 -14.16
C LEU A 111 1.09 3.67 -15.04
N ARG A 112 2.12 4.47 -14.74
CA ARG A 112 3.39 4.43 -15.49
C ARG A 112 4.19 3.18 -15.18
N THR A 113 4.22 2.77 -13.92
CA THR A 113 4.86 1.50 -13.52
C THR A 113 4.11 0.33 -14.14
N GLU A 114 2.79 0.31 -14.05
CA GLU A 114 1.98 -0.74 -14.65
C GLU A 114 2.13 -0.80 -16.18
N ASP A 115 2.17 0.33 -16.88
CA ASP A 115 2.41 0.36 -18.33
C ASP A 115 3.78 -0.21 -18.73
N ALA A 116 4.80 -0.03 -17.88
CA ALA A 116 6.13 -0.58 -18.10
C ALA A 116 6.19 -2.10 -17.86
N GLU A 117 5.39 -2.61 -16.92
CA GLU A 117 5.31 -4.04 -16.57
C GLU A 117 4.24 -4.79 -17.37
N LEU A 118 3.43 -4.07 -18.16
CA LEU A 118 2.23 -4.61 -18.82
C LEU A 118 2.57 -5.77 -19.77
N ASP A 119 3.62 -5.64 -20.58
CA ASP A 119 3.99 -6.69 -21.54
C ASP A 119 4.35 -8.00 -20.84
N ASP A 120 5.11 -7.95 -19.74
CA ASP A 120 5.47 -9.12 -18.94
C ASP A 120 4.24 -9.74 -18.27
N HIS A 121 3.32 -8.89 -17.79
CA HIS A 121 2.07 -9.35 -17.21
C HIS A 121 1.18 -10.06 -18.23
N LEU A 122 1.04 -9.53 -19.44
CA LEU A 122 0.29 -10.18 -20.52
C LEU A 122 0.96 -11.49 -20.96
N ASP A 123 2.29 -11.55 -20.97
CA ASP A 123 3.04 -12.74 -21.36
C ASP A 123 2.92 -13.91 -20.38
N ALA A 124 2.53 -13.63 -19.13
CA ALA A 124 2.18 -14.63 -18.12
C ALA A 124 0.79 -15.26 -18.36
N LEU A 125 -0.10 -14.57 -19.08
CA LEU A 125 -1.43 -15.07 -19.40
C LEU A 125 -1.40 -16.11 -20.53
N SER A 126 -2.31 -17.07 -20.44
CA SER A 126 -2.46 -18.17 -21.42
C SER A 126 -3.69 -18.01 -22.30
N VAL A 127 -4.69 -17.24 -21.86
CA VAL A 127 -5.98 -17.08 -22.54
C VAL A 127 -6.13 -15.66 -23.07
N GLU A 128 -6.56 -15.53 -24.33
CA GLU A 128 -6.73 -14.23 -24.97
C GLU A 128 -7.83 -13.36 -24.34
N SER A 129 -8.92 -13.96 -23.85
CA SER A 129 -9.97 -13.22 -23.15
C SER A 129 -9.39 -12.45 -21.96
N ASP A 130 -8.52 -13.09 -21.20
CA ASP A 130 -7.90 -12.49 -20.01
C ASP A 130 -6.96 -11.34 -20.42
N VAL A 131 -6.22 -11.49 -21.52
CA VAL A 131 -5.40 -10.41 -22.10
C VAL A 131 -6.26 -9.21 -22.47
N ARG A 132 -7.40 -9.45 -23.14
CA ARG A 132 -8.34 -8.39 -23.52
C ARG A 132 -8.93 -7.70 -22.30
N ASP A 133 -9.34 -8.46 -21.29
CA ASP A 133 -9.93 -7.94 -20.06
C ASP A 133 -8.93 -7.04 -19.30
N VAL A 134 -7.68 -7.48 -19.16
CA VAL A 134 -6.60 -6.68 -18.55
C VAL A 134 -6.35 -5.38 -19.31
N LEU A 135 -6.30 -5.43 -20.64
CA LEU A 135 -6.10 -4.23 -21.47
C LEU A 135 -7.28 -3.26 -21.38
N VAL A 136 -8.51 -3.76 -21.32
CA VAL A 136 -9.73 -2.95 -21.16
C VAL A 136 -9.74 -2.28 -19.79
N ASP A 137 -9.44 -3.03 -18.72
CA ASP A 137 -9.35 -2.49 -17.36
C ASP A 137 -8.26 -1.41 -17.24
N PHE A 138 -7.06 -1.69 -17.73
CA PHE A 138 -5.95 -0.72 -17.75
C PHE A 138 -6.36 0.58 -18.44
N ASN A 139 -6.97 0.49 -19.63
CA ASN A 139 -7.45 1.65 -20.36
C ASN A 139 -8.57 2.40 -19.63
N ALA A 140 -9.45 1.70 -18.92
CA ALA A 140 -10.48 2.31 -18.09
C ALA A 140 -9.86 3.11 -16.94
N ARG A 141 -8.85 2.55 -16.25
CA ARG A 141 -8.12 3.24 -15.18
C ARG A 141 -7.32 4.44 -15.67
N VAL A 142 -6.71 4.37 -16.86
CA VAL A 142 -6.07 5.52 -17.51
C VAL A 142 -7.09 6.63 -17.81
N LYS A 143 -8.27 6.29 -18.34
CA LYS A 143 -9.33 7.26 -18.60
C LYS A 143 -9.82 7.92 -17.31
N GLU A 144 -10.04 7.13 -16.27
CA GLU A 144 -10.51 7.63 -14.98
C GLU A 144 -9.48 8.55 -14.33
N ALA A 145 -8.21 8.13 -14.29
CA ALA A 145 -7.13 8.94 -13.74
C ALA A 145 -6.99 10.29 -14.48
N ARG A 146 -7.25 10.35 -15.79
CA ARG A 146 -7.28 11.60 -16.57
C ARG A 146 -8.52 12.46 -16.29
N ARG A 147 -9.65 11.84 -15.94
CA ARG A 147 -10.90 12.53 -15.58
C ARG A 147 -10.88 13.09 -14.16
N GLN A 148 -10.11 12.46 -13.29
CA GLN A 148 -9.92 12.83 -11.90
C GLN A 148 -9.25 14.22 -11.83
N LEU A 149 -10.03 15.32 -11.89
CA LEU A 149 -9.58 16.72 -11.77
C LEU A 149 -9.10 17.08 -10.34
N LEU A 150 -8.66 16.11 -9.55
CA LEU A 150 -8.30 16.27 -8.13
C LEU A 150 -6.94 16.97 -7.91
N GLY A 151 -6.34 17.52 -8.96
CA GLY A 151 -5.01 18.11 -8.92
C GLY A 151 -3.90 17.05 -8.80
N GLY A 152 -2.68 17.43 -9.16
CA GLY A 152 -1.52 16.54 -9.17
C GLY A 152 -0.78 16.52 -10.52
N PRO A 153 0.36 15.81 -10.60
CA PRO A 153 1.10 15.65 -11.85
C PRO A 153 0.21 15.07 -12.96
N PRO A 154 0.30 15.56 -14.20
CA PRO A 154 -0.56 15.11 -15.29
C PRO A 154 -0.35 13.62 -15.58
N VAL A 155 -1.45 12.90 -15.86
CA VAL A 155 -1.42 11.50 -16.29
C VAL A 155 -1.03 11.44 -17.76
N VAL A 156 0.25 11.16 -18.03
CA VAL A 156 0.82 11.08 -19.39
C VAL A 156 0.83 9.67 -19.97
N THR A 157 0.47 8.65 -19.19
CA THR A 157 0.46 7.24 -19.64
C THR A 157 -0.49 7.05 -20.82
N PRO A 158 -0.04 6.49 -21.95
CA PRO A 158 -0.88 6.26 -23.12
C PRO A 158 -1.90 5.15 -22.88
N MET A 159 -3.00 5.17 -23.64
CA MET A 159 -3.89 4.00 -23.73
C MET A 159 -3.29 3.00 -24.72
N ARG A 160 -3.59 1.72 -24.52
CA ARG A 160 -3.13 0.61 -25.35
C ARG A 160 -4.24 0.19 -26.31
N ASP A 161 -3.93 0.02 -27.59
CA ASP A 161 -4.87 -0.54 -28.55
C ASP A 161 -5.00 -2.05 -28.31
N VAL A 162 -6.21 -2.50 -27.99
CA VAL A 162 -6.46 -3.88 -27.58
C VAL A 162 -6.11 -4.87 -28.68
N GLU A 163 -6.49 -4.58 -29.93
CA GLU A 163 -6.26 -5.53 -31.03
C GLU A 163 -4.77 -5.60 -31.38
N VAL A 164 -4.07 -4.46 -31.34
CA VAL A 164 -2.63 -4.42 -31.60
C VAL A 164 -1.85 -5.18 -30.53
N GLU A 165 -2.17 -4.99 -29.25
CA GLU A 165 -1.46 -5.68 -28.18
C GLU A 165 -1.79 -7.18 -28.13
N VAL A 166 -3.03 -7.58 -28.44
CA VAL A 166 -3.37 -9.00 -28.58
C VAL A 166 -2.59 -9.67 -29.72
N ALA A 167 -2.45 -8.99 -30.87
CA ALA A 167 -1.63 -9.51 -31.97
C ALA A 167 -0.16 -9.69 -31.55
N ARG A 168 0.43 -8.67 -30.90
CA ARG A 168 1.80 -8.74 -30.38
C ARG A 168 1.99 -9.85 -29.36
N TRP A 169 1.03 -10.02 -28.46
CA TRP A 169 1.05 -11.10 -27.48
C TRP A 169 1.05 -12.48 -28.15
N ARG A 170 0.20 -12.69 -29.16
CA ARG A 170 0.18 -13.94 -29.96
C ARG A 170 1.54 -14.17 -30.64
N ASP A 171 2.10 -13.15 -31.28
CA ASP A 171 3.40 -13.25 -31.94
C ASP A 171 4.52 -13.64 -30.95
N ARG A 172 4.55 -13.00 -29.76
CA ARG A 172 5.51 -13.34 -28.69
C ARG A 172 5.32 -14.77 -28.20
N ARG A 173 4.07 -15.26 -28.10
CA ARG A 173 3.78 -16.65 -27.71
C ARG A 173 4.25 -17.65 -28.75
N GLU A 174 3.99 -17.40 -30.03
CA GLU A 174 4.43 -18.25 -31.13
C GLU A 174 5.96 -18.31 -31.20
N ALA A 175 6.64 -17.18 -31.06
CA ALA A 175 8.09 -17.11 -31.00
C ALA A 175 8.66 -17.95 -29.83
N ARG A 176 8.06 -17.85 -28.62
CA ARG A 176 8.46 -18.66 -27.46
C ARG A 176 8.22 -20.15 -27.69
N ALA A 177 7.09 -20.54 -28.28
CA ALA A 177 6.79 -21.93 -28.59
C ALA A 177 7.77 -22.52 -29.62
N ALA A 178 8.09 -21.77 -30.68
CA ALA A 178 9.06 -22.17 -31.69
C ALA A 178 10.48 -22.33 -31.12
N ALA A 179 10.89 -21.40 -30.25
CA ALA A 179 12.18 -21.49 -29.55
C ALA A 179 12.25 -22.70 -28.61
N ALA A 180 11.19 -22.97 -27.85
CA ALA A 180 11.10 -24.15 -26.98
C ALA A 180 11.14 -25.46 -27.76
N ALA A 181 10.42 -25.54 -28.89
CA ALA A 181 10.44 -26.71 -29.77
C ALA A 181 11.85 -26.97 -30.35
N SER A 182 12.53 -25.91 -30.77
CA SER A 182 13.90 -25.99 -31.29
C SER A 182 14.90 -26.45 -30.22
N ALA A 183 14.79 -25.92 -28.99
CA ALA A 183 15.61 -26.33 -27.86
C ALA A 183 15.38 -27.82 -27.48
N ALA A 184 14.12 -28.27 -27.47
CA ALA A 184 13.77 -29.66 -27.22
C ALA A 184 14.34 -30.61 -28.30
N ALA A 185 14.27 -30.22 -29.58
CA ALA A 185 14.84 -30.99 -30.68
C ALA A 185 16.37 -31.12 -30.55
N ALA A 186 17.07 -30.03 -30.20
CA ALA A 186 18.52 -30.03 -29.98
C ALA A 186 18.93 -30.94 -28.80
N GLN A 187 18.19 -30.89 -27.69
CA GLN A 187 18.44 -31.75 -26.52
C GLN A 187 18.21 -33.23 -26.84
N ALA A 188 17.16 -33.55 -27.61
CA ALA A 188 16.88 -34.92 -28.04
C ALA A 188 17.99 -35.47 -28.95
N ALA A 189 18.52 -34.65 -29.87
CA ALA A 189 19.62 -35.01 -30.74
C ALA A 189 20.92 -35.30 -29.94
N GLY A 190 21.27 -34.42 -28.99
CA GLY A 190 22.43 -34.62 -28.11
C GLY A 190 22.34 -35.91 -27.29
N THR A 191 21.17 -36.19 -26.71
CA THR A 191 20.95 -37.41 -25.91
C THR A 191 21.08 -38.68 -26.75
N ARG A 192 20.63 -38.65 -28.00
CA ARG A 192 20.74 -39.79 -28.94
C ARG A 192 22.19 -40.07 -29.32
N ALA A 193 22.99 -39.02 -29.55
CA ALA A 193 24.42 -39.14 -29.84
C ALA A 193 25.16 -39.82 -28.67
N HIS A 194 24.96 -39.37 -27.43
CA HIS A 194 25.64 -39.94 -26.25
C HIS A 194 25.28 -41.41 -25.98
N ARG A 195 24.05 -41.87 -26.30
CA ARG A 195 23.67 -43.29 -26.15
C ARG A 195 24.34 -44.22 -27.15
N TRP A 196 24.63 -43.75 -28.36
CA TRP A 196 25.28 -44.56 -29.40
C TRP A 196 26.75 -44.83 -29.09
N TRP A 197 27.47 -43.86 -28.52
CA TRP A 197 28.86 -44.04 -28.09
C TRP A 197 29.03 -45.00 -26.90
N ARG A 198 28.05 -45.08 -25.99
CA ARG A 198 28.08 -46.01 -24.84
C ARG A 198 27.74 -47.46 -25.19
N ARG A 199 27.26 -47.74 -26.40
CA ARG A 199 26.92 -49.10 -26.86
C ARG A 199 28.01 -49.77 -27.71
N ARG A 200 29.12 -49.07 -28.00
CA ARG A 200 30.24 -49.58 -28.81
C ARG A 200 31.51 -49.93 -28.02
N GLY A 201 31.48 -49.82 -26.68
CA GLY A 201 32.52 -50.34 -25.79
C GLY A 201 31.96 -51.54 -25.04
#